data_AF-A0A1N6H7L5-F1
#
_entry.id   AF-A0A1N6H7L5-F1
#
_cell.length_a   1.000
_cell.length_b   1.000
_cell.length_c   1.000
_cell.angle_alpha   90.00
_cell.angle_beta   90.00
_cell.angle_gamma   90.00
#
_symmetry.space_group_name_H-M   'P 1'
#
loop_
_entity.id
_entity.type
_entity.pdbx_description
1 polymer ?
#
loop_
_entity_poly.entity_id
_entity_poly.type
_entity_poly.pdbx_seq_one_letter_code
_entity_poly.pdbx_strand_id
1 'polypeptide(L)'
;MKTFTASILALAVAAPVALADSQNASENAMGTAQEQTSAGMTEHQGDLVRTRDITGGTIYTLNEANDEGWDTKGTHDEIGADWNSIGEIEDVVLSKNGQMSGVVAEVGGFLDIADKHVLISMADVNLVQGDRYALVTRLNEEELESMEDIDEGFWE
;
A
#
# COMPACT_ATOMS: atom_id res chain seq x y z
N MET A 1 -77.23 15.62 -4.62
CA MET A 1 -76.12 16.48 -4.15
C MET A 1 -74.80 15.78 -4.40
N LYS A 2 -73.79 16.57 -4.76
CA LYS A 2 -72.36 16.26 -4.98
C LYS A 2 -71.93 16.16 -6.45
N THR A 3 -70.95 17.00 -6.69
CA THR A 3 -70.49 17.67 -7.90
C THR A 3 -69.19 17.04 -8.42
N PHE A 4 -68.97 17.23 -9.74
CA PHE A 4 -67.71 17.46 -10.48
C PHE A 4 -66.43 16.72 -10.06
N THR A 5 -65.68 16.14 -11.03
CA THR A 5 -64.38 16.66 -11.50
C THR A 5 -63.99 15.96 -12.81
N ALA A 6 -63.58 16.73 -13.81
CA ALA A 6 -63.12 16.32 -15.13
C ALA A 6 -61.61 15.96 -15.12
N SER A 7 -61.07 15.70 -16.32
CA SER A 7 -59.64 15.81 -16.70
C SER A 7 -58.73 14.59 -16.43
N ILE A 8 -57.78 14.18 -17.28
CA ILE A 8 -57.31 14.55 -18.63
C ILE A 8 -56.71 13.26 -19.25
N LEU A 9 -56.83 13.12 -20.57
CA LEU A 9 -56.13 12.15 -21.41
C LEU A 9 -54.61 12.39 -21.40
N ALA A 10 -53.80 11.39 -21.02
CA ALA A 10 -52.35 11.40 -21.30
C ALA A 10 -52.05 10.36 -22.39
N LEU A 11 -51.57 10.84 -23.53
CA LEU A 11 -51.18 10.07 -24.71
C LEU A 11 -49.67 10.27 -24.97
N ALA A 12 -48.98 9.16 -25.27
CA ALA A 12 -47.64 9.01 -25.86
C ALA A 12 -46.44 9.45 -24.98
N VAL A 13 -45.29 8.75 -24.96
CA VAL A 13 -44.49 8.22 -26.08
C VAL A 13 -43.74 6.94 -25.66
N ALA A 14 -43.63 6.00 -26.59
CA ALA A 14 -42.74 4.83 -26.50
C ALA A 14 -41.47 5.09 -27.32
N ALA A 15 -40.29 4.69 -26.80
CA ALA A 15 -39.11 4.15 -27.51
C ALA A 15 -37.87 4.14 -26.59
N PRO A 16 -36.82 3.34 -26.88
CA PRO A 16 -36.79 1.90 -27.14
C PRO A 16 -35.91 1.18 -26.10
N VAL A 17 -36.18 -0.11 -25.87
CA VAL A 17 -35.22 -1.01 -25.21
C VAL A 17 -34.10 -1.26 -26.21
N ALA A 18 -32.90 -0.77 -25.92
CA ALA A 18 -31.68 -1.19 -26.59
C ALA A 18 -31.00 -2.28 -25.74
N LEU A 19 -31.31 -3.54 -26.04
CA LEU A 19 -30.43 -4.66 -25.72
C LEU A 19 -29.42 -4.72 -26.86
N ALA A 20 -28.17 -4.35 -26.59
CA ALA A 20 -27.05 -4.64 -27.46
C ALA A 20 -26.06 -5.49 -26.67
N ASP A 21 -25.80 -6.65 -27.26
CA ASP A 21 -25.12 -7.81 -26.72
C ASP A 21 -23.61 -7.61 -26.62
N SER A 22 -23.04 -8.34 -25.67
CA SER A 22 -21.64 -8.61 -25.39
C SER A 22 -20.74 -8.71 -26.62
N GLN A 23 -19.60 -7.99 -26.64
CA GLN A 23 -18.31 -8.48 -27.16
C GLN A 23 -17.11 -7.78 -26.49
N ASN A 24 -16.40 -8.53 -25.65
CA ASN A 24 -15.00 -8.43 -25.18
C ASN A 24 -14.24 -7.11 -25.44
N ALA A 25 -14.09 -6.31 -24.37
CA ALA A 25 -12.97 -5.40 -24.21
C ALA A 25 -12.15 -5.87 -23.01
N SER A 26 -10.91 -6.26 -23.31
CA SER A 26 -9.83 -6.59 -22.38
C SER A 26 -9.88 -5.73 -21.11
N GLU A 27 -9.95 -6.39 -19.96
CA GLU A 27 -9.75 -5.79 -18.65
C GLU A 27 -8.37 -5.13 -18.61
N ASN A 28 -8.36 -3.81 -18.80
CA ASN A 28 -7.29 -2.98 -18.29
C ASN A 28 -7.88 -2.33 -17.04
N ALA A 29 -7.62 -2.97 -15.89
CA ALA A 29 -7.99 -2.48 -14.57
C ALA A 29 -7.16 -1.23 -14.25
N MET A 30 -7.38 -0.15 -15.00
CA MET A 30 -7.01 1.18 -14.57
C MET A 30 -8.21 1.70 -13.81
N GLY A 31 -8.28 1.30 -12.53
CA GLY A 31 -9.30 1.77 -11.60
C GLY A 31 -9.38 3.28 -11.71
N THR A 32 -10.54 3.78 -12.11
CA THR A 32 -10.87 5.18 -11.92
C THR A 32 -10.61 5.46 -10.45
N ALA A 33 -9.71 6.39 -10.15
CA ALA A 33 -9.59 6.95 -8.81
C ALA A 33 -10.94 7.64 -8.51
N GLN A 34 -11.91 6.85 -8.03
CA GLN A 34 -13.12 7.36 -7.42
C GLN A 34 -12.64 8.29 -6.30
N GLU A 35 -13.18 9.51 -6.24
CA GLU A 35 -12.98 10.38 -5.09
C GLU A 35 -13.24 9.57 -3.83
N GLN A 36 -12.18 9.23 -3.10
CA GLN A 36 -12.28 8.53 -1.83
C GLN A 36 -12.80 9.54 -0.82
N THR A 37 -14.13 9.66 -0.78
CA THR A 37 -14.81 10.42 0.26
C THR A 37 -14.52 9.76 1.61
N SER A 38 -14.65 10.52 2.70
CA SER A 38 -14.55 9.97 4.05
C SER A 38 -15.52 8.82 4.32
N ALA A 39 -16.69 8.83 3.65
CA ALA A 39 -17.63 7.72 3.67
C ALA A 39 -17.06 6.47 2.98
N GLY A 40 -16.45 6.63 1.80
CA GLY A 40 -15.79 5.53 1.07
C GLY A 40 -14.59 4.92 1.82
N MET A 41 -13.84 5.71 2.58
CA MET A 41 -12.76 5.19 3.43
C MET A 41 -13.29 4.30 4.57
N THR A 42 -14.52 4.52 5.03
CA THR A 42 -15.14 3.68 6.06
C THR A 42 -15.59 2.34 5.48
N GLU A 43 -16.05 2.34 4.22
CA GLU A 43 -16.45 1.11 3.51
C GLU A 43 -15.26 0.24 3.13
N HIS A 44 -14.10 0.85 2.81
CA HIS A 44 -12.85 0.18 2.46
C HIS A 44 -11.85 0.09 3.62
N GLN A 45 -12.30 0.15 4.87
CA GLN A 45 -11.39 0.19 6.03
C GLN A 45 -10.44 -1.02 6.08
N GLY A 46 -10.86 -2.19 5.57
CA GLY A 46 -10.03 -3.40 5.51
C GLY A 46 -8.89 -3.34 4.50
N ASP A 47 -8.95 -2.42 3.53
CA ASP A 47 -7.97 -2.28 2.45
C ASP A 47 -6.98 -1.12 2.71
N LEU A 48 -7.15 -0.37 3.81
CA LEU A 48 -6.36 0.81 4.14
C LEU A 48 -5.39 0.53 5.28
N VAL A 49 -4.12 0.84 5.05
CA VAL A 49 -3.06 0.76 6.06
C VAL A 49 -2.72 2.16 6.56
N ARG A 50 -2.69 2.35 7.89
CA ARG A 50 -2.23 3.61 8.47
C ARG A 50 -0.71 3.57 8.64
N THR A 51 -0.04 4.69 8.39
CA THR A 51 1.41 4.81 8.62
C THR A 51 1.83 4.40 10.02
N ARG A 52 1.06 4.72 11.06
CA ARG A 52 1.35 4.32 12.45
C ARG A 52 1.34 2.81 12.68
N ASP A 53 0.64 2.06 11.83
CA ASP A 53 0.63 0.61 11.90
C ASP A 53 1.85 0.01 11.17
N ILE A 54 2.63 0.82 10.44
CA ILE A 54 3.89 0.46 9.76
C ILE A 54 5.10 0.94 10.56
N THR A 55 5.13 2.21 10.99
CA THR A 55 6.28 2.77 11.73
C THR A 55 6.45 2.10 13.09
N GLY A 56 7.70 1.90 13.51
CA GLY A 56 8.10 1.02 14.61
C GLY A 56 7.87 -0.47 14.33
N GLY A 57 7.71 -0.86 13.07
CA GLY A 57 7.65 -2.25 12.63
C GLY A 57 9.05 -2.84 12.45
N THR A 58 9.21 -4.14 12.72
CA THR A 58 10.52 -4.81 12.60
C THR A 58 10.91 -5.03 11.14
N ILE A 59 12.20 -4.83 10.85
CA ILE A 59 12.82 -5.13 9.56
C ILE A 59 13.56 -6.46 9.65
N TYR A 60 13.25 -7.35 8.72
CA TYR A 60 13.79 -8.69 8.61
C TYR A 60 14.59 -8.89 7.32
N THR A 61 15.55 -9.80 7.37
CA THR A 61 16.26 -10.34 6.21
C THR A 61 16.33 -11.87 6.29
N LEU A 62 16.58 -12.52 5.14
CA LEU A 62 16.71 -13.97 5.02
C LEU A 62 18.15 -14.47 5.27
N ASN A 63 19.04 -13.61 5.79
CA ASN A 63 20.47 -13.85 6.05
C ASN A 63 21.36 -14.09 4.82
N GLU A 64 20.79 -14.38 3.65
CA GLU A 64 21.48 -14.42 2.37
C GLU A 64 20.96 -13.27 1.51
N ALA A 65 21.85 -12.38 1.06
CA ALA A 65 21.51 -11.41 0.03
C ALA A 65 21.10 -12.19 -1.23
N ASN A 66 19.81 -12.16 -1.54
CA ASN A 66 19.28 -12.95 -2.64
C ASN A 66 18.97 -12.06 -3.85
N ASP A 67 19.87 -12.06 -4.83
CA ASP A 67 19.65 -11.41 -6.12
C ASP A 67 18.83 -12.29 -7.08
N GLU A 68 18.80 -13.61 -6.87
CA GLU A 68 18.10 -14.56 -7.74
C GLU A 68 16.76 -14.99 -7.11
N GLY A 69 15.68 -14.34 -7.55
CA GLY A 69 14.31 -14.74 -7.17
C GLY A 69 13.68 -13.92 -6.04
N TRP A 70 14.18 -12.72 -5.76
CA TRP A 70 13.41 -11.73 -5.02
C TRP A 70 12.15 -11.36 -5.80
N ASP A 71 11.01 -11.92 -5.39
CA ASP A 71 9.71 -11.54 -5.89
C ASP A 71 9.14 -10.45 -4.98
N THR A 72 9.08 -9.22 -5.48
CA THR A 72 8.38 -8.09 -4.82
C THR A 72 6.87 -8.29 -4.76
N LYS A 73 6.38 -9.36 -5.40
CA LYS A 73 4.99 -9.84 -5.32
C LYS A 73 4.90 -11.18 -4.61
N GLY A 74 6.04 -11.75 -4.20
CA GLY A 74 6.15 -12.97 -3.42
C GLY A 74 5.53 -12.67 -2.07
N THR A 75 4.30 -13.13 -1.89
CA THR A 75 3.48 -12.73 -0.76
C THR A 75 4.00 -13.48 0.46
N HIS A 76 4.93 -12.85 1.17
CA HIS A 76 5.20 -13.26 2.53
C HIS A 76 3.98 -12.85 3.34
N ASP A 77 3.04 -13.78 3.47
CA ASP A 77 1.78 -13.56 4.17
C ASP A 77 1.98 -13.52 5.70
N GLU A 78 3.08 -14.12 6.17
CA GLU A 78 3.43 -14.27 7.58
C GLU A 78 4.93 -14.11 7.81
N ILE A 79 5.31 -13.69 9.02
CA ILE A 79 6.71 -13.55 9.44
C ILE A 79 7.33 -14.96 9.57
N GLY A 80 8.43 -15.21 8.85
CA GLY A 80 9.15 -16.47 8.91
C GLY A 80 9.86 -16.69 10.25
N ALA A 81 9.81 -17.92 10.75
CA ALA A 81 10.43 -18.29 12.03
C ALA A 81 11.97 -18.26 12.01
N ASP A 82 12.56 -18.28 10.81
CA ASP A 82 13.99 -18.29 10.52
C ASP A 82 14.53 -16.95 10.03
N TRP A 83 13.69 -15.92 9.96
CA TRP A 83 14.10 -14.58 9.57
C TRP A 83 14.94 -13.92 10.64
N ASN A 84 15.93 -13.14 10.21
CA ASN A 84 16.77 -12.37 11.11
C ASN A 84 16.28 -10.92 11.17
N SER A 85 16.10 -10.42 12.39
CA SER A 85 15.77 -9.01 12.64
C SER A 85 17.04 -8.18 12.55
N ILE A 86 16.99 -7.09 11.79
CA ILE A 86 18.14 -6.22 11.52
C ILE A 86 17.89 -4.74 11.83
N GLY A 87 16.65 -4.39 12.21
CA GLY A 87 16.31 -3.00 12.49
C GLY A 87 14.82 -2.74 12.59
N GLU A 88 14.45 -1.47 12.51
CA GLU A 88 13.09 -0.96 12.66
C GLU A 88 12.73 0.04 11.55
N ILE A 89 11.44 0.10 11.19
CA ILE A 89 10.91 1.04 10.21
C ILE A 89 10.67 2.37 10.92
N GLU A 90 11.42 3.41 10.59
CA GLU A 90 11.27 4.70 11.25
C GLU A 90 10.24 5.62 10.54
N ASP A 91 10.30 5.68 9.21
CA ASP A 91 9.33 6.47 8.44
C ASP A 91 8.96 5.84 7.09
N VAL A 92 7.86 6.31 6.50
CA VAL A 92 7.40 5.92 5.17
C VAL A 92 7.60 7.07 4.19
N VAL A 93 8.20 6.77 3.03
CA VAL A 93 8.43 7.76 1.98
C VAL A 93 7.34 7.64 0.94
N LEU A 94 6.56 8.70 0.78
CA LEU A 94 5.52 8.79 -0.23
C LEU A 94 5.99 9.67 -1.40
N SER A 95 5.67 9.27 -2.61
CA SER A 95 5.78 10.13 -3.79
C SER A 95 4.68 11.21 -3.79
N LYS A 96 4.86 12.25 -4.61
CA LYS A 96 3.92 13.39 -4.68
C LYS A 96 2.48 13.01 -5.09
N ASN A 97 2.29 11.83 -5.66
CA ASN A 97 0.96 11.32 -6.02
C ASN A 97 0.31 10.47 -4.89
N GLY A 98 0.99 10.32 -3.74
CA GLY A 98 0.51 9.56 -2.58
C GLY A 98 0.88 8.07 -2.58
N GLN A 99 1.64 7.57 -3.56
CA GLN A 99 2.10 6.18 -3.57
C GLN A 99 3.34 6.01 -2.69
N MET A 100 3.40 4.93 -1.91
CA MET A 100 4.58 4.56 -1.14
C MET A 100 5.74 4.22 -2.08
N SER A 101 6.84 4.94 -1.93
CA SER A 101 8.08 4.79 -2.72
C SER A 101 9.13 3.98 -1.96
N GLY A 102 9.11 4.04 -0.63
CA GLY A 102 10.10 3.40 0.22
C GLY A 102 9.85 3.62 1.69
N VAL A 103 10.82 3.23 2.51
CA VAL A 103 10.86 3.45 3.95
C VAL A 103 12.21 4.00 4.37
N VAL A 104 12.23 4.78 5.45
CA VAL A 104 13.45 5.05 6.21
C VAL A 104 13.59 3.92 7.24
N ALA A 105 14.67 3.18 7.13
CA ALA A 105 15.02 2.08 8.01
C ALA A 105 16.09 2.53 9.00
N GLU A 106 15.85 2.31 10.28
CA GLU A 106 16.88 2.33 11.30
C GLU A 106 17.52 0.93 11.33
N VAL A 107 18.83 0.85 11.10
CA VAL A 107 19.55 -0.42 10.96
C VAL A 107 20.76 -0.44 11.87
N GLY A 108 20.97 -1.60 12.50
CA GLY A 108 22.14 -1.87 13.34
C GLY A 108 22.09 -1.16 14.69
N GLY A 109 23.27 -0.97 15.27
CA GLY A 109 23.44 -0.29 16.56
C GLY A 109 23.35 -1.20 17.79
N PHE A 110 23.67 -0.65 18.96
CA PHE A 110 23.58 -1.34 20.24
C PHE A 110 22.82 -0.47 21.25
N LEU A 111 21.55 -0.81 21.50
CA LEU A 111 20.66 -0.07 22.42
C LEU A 111 20.40 1.36 21.97
N ASP A 112 20.02 1.54 20.70
CA ASP A 112 19.73 2.84 20.07
C ASP A 112 20.96 3.77 20.04
N ILE A 113 22.15 3.16 19.93
CA ILE A 113 23.44 3.85 19.85
C ILE A 113 24.17 3.36 18.61
N ALA A 114 24.57 4.33 17.79
CA ALA A 114 25.28 4.13 16.52
C ALA A 114 24.44 3.47 15.42
N ASP A 115 23.12 3.58 15.55
CA ASP A 115 22.14 3.21 14.54
C ASP A 115 22.27 4.12 13.33
N LYS A 116 21.95 3.57 12.16
CA LYS A 116 22.03 4.28 10.90
C LYS A 116 20.67 4.34 10.25
N HIS A 117 20.34 5.48 9.65
CA HIS A 117 19.08 5.68 8.94
C HIS A 117 19.34 5.53 7.45
N VAL A 118 18.61 4.64 6.77
CA VAL A 118 18.82 4.38 5.34
C VAL A 118 17.51 4.32 4.58
N LEU A 119 17.51 4.81 3.34
CA LEU A 119 16.34 4.81 2.48
C LEU A 119 16.27 3.48 1.70
N ILE A 120 15.25 2.66 1.98
CA ILE A 120 15.02 1.42 1.25
C ILE A 120 13.84 1.58 0.29
N SER A 121 14.04 1.18 -0.97
CA SER A 121 13.02 1.21 -2.01
C SER A 121 11.92 0.18 -1.76
N MET A 122 10.67 0.51 -2.10
CA MET A 122 9.58 -0.48 -2.15
C MET A 122 9.84 -1.64 -3.11
N ALA A 123 10.78 -1.51 -4.06
CA ALA A 123 11.19 -2.59 -4.93
C ALA A 123 12.08 -3.64 -4.24
N ASP A 124 12.62 -3.34 -3.06
CA ASP A 124 13.55 -4.22 -2.35
C ASP A 124 12.92 -4.85 -1.11
N VAL A 125 11.64 -4.58 -0.85
CA VAL A 125 10.97 -4.96 0.38
C VAL A 125 9.56 -5.49 0.15
N ASN A 126 9.11 -6.36 1.07
CA ASN A 126 7.74 -6.82 1.16
C ASN A 126 7.19 -6.46 2.55
N LEU A 127 6.01 -5.84 2.61
CA LEU A 127 5.30 -5.61 3.87
C LEU A 127 4.52 -6.86 4.26
N VAL A 128 4.61 -7.22 5.52
CA VAL A 128 4.04 -8.45 6.08
C VAL A 128 3.13 -8.09 7.25
N GLN A 129 1.92 -8.64 7.27
CA GLN A 129 0.97 -8.37 8.35
C GLN A 129 1.44 -9.04 9.64
N GLY A 130 1.54 -8.27 10.72
CA GLY A 130 1.77 -8.74 12.09
C GLY A 130 0.98 -7.91 13.10
N ASP A 131 1.45 -7.83 14.36
CA ASP A 131 0.91 -6.90 15.36
C ASP A 131 1.03 -5.44 14.90
N ARG A 132 2.17 -5.13 14.29
CA ARG A 132 2.40 -4.03 13.34
C ARG A 132 2.82 -4.65 12.01
N TYR A 133 2.77 -3.88 10.93
CA TYR A 133 3.39 -4.33 9.69
C TYR A 133 4.90 -4.50 9.91
N ALA A 134 5.40 -5.67 9.57
CA ALA A 134 6.82 -5.93 9.47
C ALA A 134 7.26 -5.74 8.02
N LEU A 135 8.57 -5.59 7.83
CA LEU A 135 9.19 -5.50 6.52
C LEU A 135 10.18 -6.66 6.38
N VAL A 136 10.18 -7.33 5.24
CA VAL A 136 11.28 -8.21 4.85
C VAL A 136 11.96 -7.65 3.62
N THR A 137 13.30 -7.65 3.62
CA THR A 137 14.13 -7.14 2.54
C THR A 137 15.05 -8.22 1.99
N ARG A 138 15.43 -8.11 0.71
CA ARG A 138 16.52 -8.92 0.12
C ARG A 138 17.92 -8.49 0.58
N LEU A 139 18.03 -7.28 1.12
CA LEU A 139 19.30 -6.71 1.56
C LEU A 139 19.69 -7.30 2.92
N ASN A 140 20.97 -7.54 3.13
CA ASN A 140 21.49 -7.90 4.45
C ASN A 140 21.86 -6.64 5.27
N GLU A 141 22.12 -6.82 6.56
CA GLU A 141 22.48 -5.74 7.49
C GLU A 141 23.71 -4.95 7.02
N GLU A 142 24.78 -5.64 6.60
CA GLU A 142 26.03 -5.03 6.17
C GLU A 142 25.85 -4.15 4.91
N GLU A 143 24.99 -4.58 3.98
CA GLU A 143 24.64 -3.81 2.79
C GLU A 143 23.92 -2.53 3.16
N LEU A 144 22.93 -2.61 4.06
CA LEU A 144 22.20 -1.45 4.55
C LEU A 144 23.13 -0.49 5.30
N GLU A 145 23.98 -1.00 6.20
CA GLU A 145 24.98 -0.18 6.91
C GLU A 145 25.97 0.51 5.95
N SER A 146 26.17 -0.02 4.75
CA SER A 146 27.05 0.59 3.73
C SER A 146 26.38 1.68 2.88
N MET A 147 25.05 1.82 2.94
CA MET A 147 24.29 2.81 2.16
C MET A 147 24.56 4.26 2.62
N GLU A 148 24.01 5.23 1.92
CA GLU A 148 24.04 6.63 2.38
C GLU A 148 23.18 6.80 3.64
N ASP A 149 23.72 7.48 4.64
CA ASP A 149 22.99 7.82 5.86
C ASP A 149 21.98 8.93 5.56
N ILE A 150 20.76 8.79 6.08
CA ILE A 150 19.64 9.70 5.88
C ILE A 150 19.42 10.47 7.17
N ASP A 151 19.88 11.73 7.20
CA ASP A 151 19.62 12.65 8.30
C ASP A 151 18.52 13.67 7.95
N GLU A 152 18.19 14.56 8.89
CA GLU A 152 17.21 15.62 8.66
C GLU A 152 17.58 16.54 7.48
N GLY A 153 18.88 16.70 7.19
CA GLY A 153 19.38 17.54 6.11
C GLY A 153 19.24 16.91 4.72
N PHE A 154 19.00 15.60 4.63
CA PHE A 154 18.78 14.90 3.36
C PHE A 154 17.56 15.44 2.58
N TRP A 155 16.57 16.02 3.28
CA TRP A 155 15.30 16.44 2.71
C TRP A 155 15.21 17.93 2.33
N GLU A 156 16.26 18.72 2.60
CA GLU A 156 16.29 20.18 2.35
C GLU A 156 16.61 20.59 0.90
#